data_AF-A0A3C1YHT9-F1
#
_entry.id   AF-A0A3C1YHT9-F1
#
_cell.length_a   1.000
_cell.length_b   1.000
_cell.length_c   1.000
_cell.angle_alpha   90.00
_cell.angle_beta   90.00
_cell.angle_gamma   90.00
#
_symmetry.space_group_name_H-M   'P 1'
#
loop_
_entity.id
_entity.type
_entity.pdbx_description
1 polymer ?
#
loop_
_entity_poly.entity_id
_entity_poly.type
_entity_poly.pdbx_seq_one_letter_code
_entity_poly.pdbx_strand_id
1 'polypeptide(L)'
;MKKKNKNSSFFRAYKIYTGDGFFRDVLVLVSWVLGMAFGFFMVPLIAIIRNVIEEGAFDERSAVEFSGASMGILLVVVGFLNLGLCVNYEKKMPGGKFFRTVIGGFTTYKTARYAFVLQTIIAEIFAELIWCLIYGYLNIMEDPKKVFLAVFLYSLFAVGISSFAMMIERMDIKFIVVSMLTMVIAIICFIHVEFLGFRVSPLCIAFFLLDLAVIYAGNSIGLSFYRKHRWND
;
A
#
# COMPACT_ATOMS: atom_id res chain seq x y z
N MET A 1 42.80 -3.18 4.18
CA MET A 1 41.92 -4.19 4.84
C MET A 1 40.58 -4.27 4.10
N LYS A 2 40.31 -5.36 3.36
CA LYS A 2 38.97 -5.63 2.82
C LYS A 2 38.04 -5.94 4.00
N LYS A 3 37.18 -4.99 4.39
CA LYS A 3 36.11 -5.27 5.38
C LYS A 3 35.28 -6.41 4.82
N LYS A 4 35.28 -7.56 5.50
CA LYS A 4 34.35 -8.68 5.23
C LYS A 4 32.95 -8.10 5.12
N ASN A 5 32.33 -8.22 3.94
CA ASN A 5 30.91 -7.91 3.73
C ASN A 5 30.10 -8.84 4.62
N LYS A 6 29.88 -8.45 5.88
CA LYS A 6 28.78 -9.01 6.66
C LYS A 6 27.51 -8.54 5.95
N ASN A 7 26.75 -9.48 5.37
CA ASN A 7 25.39 -9.22 4.93
C ASN A 7 24.69 -8.44 6.05
N SER A 8 24.31 -7.20 5.77
CA SER A 8 23.59 -6.39 6.74
C SER A 8 22.25 -7.08 7.01
N SER A 9 21.90 -7.28 8.28
CA SER A 9 20.56 -7.75 8.62
C SER A 9 19.51 -6.79 8.05
N PHE A 10 18.31 -7.31 7.80
CA PHE A 10 17.21 -6.61 7.17
C PHE A 10 16.94 -5.20 7.76
N PHE A 11 16.73 -5.12 9.07
CA PHE A 11 16.52 -3.85 9.79
C PHE A 11 17.73 -2.93 9.77
N ARG A 12 18.94 -3.50 9.75
CA ARG A 12 20.17 -2.72 9.66
C ARG A 12 20.34 -2.12 8.28
N ALA A 13 20.04 -2.88 7.22
CA ALA A 13 20.00 -2.36 5.86
C ALA A 13 19.00 -1.21 5.80
N TYR A 14 17.75 -1.45 6.22
CA TYR A 14 16.70 -0.43 6.26
C TYR A 14 17.17 0.85 6.97
N LYS A 15 17.67 0.74 8.21
CA LYS A 15 18.15 1.89 9.00
C LYS A 15 19.32 2.61 8.35
N ILE A 16 20.21 1.90 7.67
CA ILE A 16 21.28 2.52 6.89
C ILE A 16 20.68 3.31 5.73
N TYR A 17 19.61 2.83 5.09
CA TYR A 17 19.00 3.49 3.93
C TYR A 17 18.11 4.68 4.27
N THR A 18 17.34 4.62 5.36
CA THR A 18 16.41 5.69 5.73
C THR A 18 16.99 6.65 6.76
N GLY A 19 18.00 6.21 7.53
CA GLY A 19 18.43 6.91 8.74
C GLY A 19 17.49 6.68 9.94
N ASP A 20 16.33 6.06 9.69
CA ASP A 20 15.24 5.89 10.63
C ASP A 20 15.02 4.42 11.04
N GLY A 21 14.19 4.24 12.08
CA GLY A 21 13.81 2.92 12.54
C GLY A 21 12.67 2.35 11.70
N PHE A 22 12.81 1.10 11.26
CA PHE A 22 11.77 0.37 10.51
C PHE A 22 10.36 0.54 11.10
N PHE A 23 10.20 0.27 12.41
CA PHE A 23 8.91 0.37 13.08
C PHE A 23 8.39 1.81 13.20
N ARG A 24 9.27 2.80 13.32
CA ARG A 24 8.87 4.22 13.30
C ARG A 24 8.23 4.55 11.96
N ASP A 25 8.86 4.14 10.87
CA ASP A 25 8.35 4.44 9.54
C ASP A 25 7.09 3.63 9.22
N VAL A 26 6.94 2.40 9.74
CA VAL A 26 5.64 1.70 9.72
C VAL A 26 4.56 2.55 10.37
N LEU A 27 4.79 3.05 11.59
CA LEU A 27 3.80 3.87 12.31
C LEU A 27 3.48 5.18 11.58
N VAL A 28 4.48 5.82 10.96
CA VAL A 28 4.27 7.02 10.14
C VAL A 28 3.40 6.70 8.93
N LEU A 29 3.68 5.59 8.22
CA LEU A 29 2.87 5.16 7.08
C LEU A 29 1.43 4.87 7.52
N VAL A 30 1.25 4.07 8.59
CA VAL A 30 -0.07 3.77 9.18
C VAL A 30 -0.83 5.07 9.48
N SER A 31 -0.17 6.03 10.15
CA SER A 31 -0.78 7.32 10.50
C SER A 31 -1.19 8.13 9.27
N TRP A 32 -0.36 8.11 8.20
CA TRP A 32 -0.69 8.75 6.93
C TRP A 32 -1.91 8.11 6.25
N VAL A 33 -2.00 6.77 6.25
CA VAL A 33 -3.19 6.05 5.72
C VAL A 33 -4.44 6.49 6.45
N LEU A 34 -4.38 6.43 7.78
CA LEU A 34 -5.53 6.70 8.62
C LEU A 34 -5.96 8.16 8.51
N GLY A 35 -4.99 9.09 8.48
CA GLY A 35 -5.27 10.51 8.31
C GLY A 35 -5.91 10.85 6.96
N MET A 36 -5.36 10.32 5.85
CA MET A 36 -5.94 10.53 4.52
C MET A 36 -7.30 9.87 4.39
N ALA A 37 -7.43 8.60 4.80
CA ALA A 37 -8.70 7.89 4.78
C ALA A 37 -9.74 8.63 5.62
N PHE A 38 -9.42 9.07 6.84
CA PHE A 38 -10.32 9.89 7.67
C PHE A 38 -10.79 11.16 6.95
N GLY A 39 -9.87 11.89 6.30
CA GLY A 39 -10.23 13.09 5.52
C GLY A 39 -11.20 12.81 4.37
N PHE A 40 -10.98 11.74 3.61
CA PHE A 40 -11.89 11.34 2.54
C PHE A 40 -13.21 10.76 3.05
N PHE A 41 -13.21 10.14 4.24
CA PHE A 41 -14.40 9.65 4.92
C PHE A 41 -15.35 10.75 5.39
N MET A 42 -14.84 11.95 5.69
CA MET A 42 -15.67 13.08 6.09
C MET A 42 -16.64 13.50 4.99
N VAL A 43 -16.30 13.31 3.72
CA VAL A 43 -17.14 13.68 2.57
C VAL A 43 -18.46 12.88 2.52
N PRO A 44 -18.45 11.54 2.48
CA PRO A 44 -19.68 10.76 2.52
C PRO A 44 -20.40 10.87 3.87
N LEU A 45 -19.68 11.06 4.99
CA LEU A 45 -20.29 11.29 6.31
C LEU A 45 -21.12 12.58 6.34
N ILE A 46 -20.61 13.68 5.78
CA ILE A 46 -21.33 14.96 5.68
C ILE A 46 -22.56 14.84 4.77
N ALA A 47 -22.45 14.12 3.65
CA ALA A 47 -23.58 13.86 2.76
C ALA A 47 -24.71 13.09 3.46
N ILE A 48 -24.34 12.14 4.32
CA ILE A 48 -25.31 11.37 5.12
C ILE A 48 -25.94 12.21 6.20
N ILE A 49 -25.15 12.97 6.97
CA ILE A 49 -25.68 13.87 8.00
C ILE A 49 -26.69 14.83 7.36
N ARG A 50 -26.40 15.34 6.17
CA ARG A 50 -27.31 16.16 5.40
C ARG A 50 -28.61 15.42 5.04
N ASN A 51 -28.53 14.21 4.49
CA ASN A 51 -29.72 13.42 4.16
C ASN A 51 -30.54 13.04 5.40
N VAL A 52 -29.90 12.72 6.53
CA VAL A 52 -30.60 12.44 7.80
C VAL A 52 -31.31 13.69 8.34
N ILE A 53 -30.71 14.87 8.19
CA ILE A 53 -31.33 16.15 8.56
C ILE A 53 -32.51 16.49 7.63
N GLU A 54 -32.37 16.23 6.32
CA GLU A 54 -33.37 16.58 5.30
C GLU A 54 -34.54 15.57 5.24
N GLU A 55 -34.27 14.28 5.41
CA GLU A 55 -35.23 13.18 5.21
C GLU A 55 -35.65 12.47 6.51
N GLY A 56 -35.02 12.79 7.65
CA GLY A 56 -35.44 12.36 8.99
C GLY A 56 -35.10 10.93 9.38
N ALA A 57 -34.44 10.14 8.52
CA ALA A 57 -33.98 8.79 8.86
C ALA A 57 -32.72 8.37 8.07
N PHE A 58 -31.92 7.50 8.69
CA PHE A 58 -30.84 6.78 8.02
C PHE A 58 -31.38 5.44 7.53
N ASP A 59 -31.66 5.34 6.23
CA ASP A 59 -32.08 4.12 5.55
C ASP A 59 -30.90 3.12 5.46
N GLU A 60 -31.18 1.81 5.62
CA GLU A 60 -30.24 0.70 5.38
C GLU A 60 -29.50 0.81 4.03
N ARG A 61 -30.17 1.28 2.98
CA ARG A 61 -29.55 1.52 1.67
C ARG A 61 -28.44 2.57 1.73
N SER A 62 -28.65 3.63 2.52
CA SER A 62 -27.64 4.68 2.73
C SER A 62 -26.45 4.15 3.55
N ALA A 63 -26.67 3.19 4.44
CA ALA A 63 -25.61 2.50 5.18
C ALA A 63 -24.72 1.63 4.27
N VAL A 64 -25.34 0.91 3.34
CA VAL A 64 -24.62 0.07 2.36
C VAL A 64 -23.82 0.93 1.38
N GLU A 65 -24.42 2.00 0.85
CA GLU A 65 -23.75 2.94 -0.06
C GLU A 65 -22.57 3.64 0.65
N PHE A 66 -22.72 4.00 1.92
CA PHE A 66 -21.64 4.55 2.76
C PHE A 66 -20.48 3.56 2.92
N SER A 67 -20.79 2.33 3.31
CA SER A 67 -19.80 1.28 3.52
C SER A 67 -19.04 0.96 2.22
N GLY A 68 -19.73 0.92 1.08
CA GLY A 68 -19.10 0.69 -0.21
C GLY A 68 -18.16 1.84 -0.63
N ALA A 69 -18.63 3.09 -0.55
CA ALA A 69 -17.86 4.27 -0.93
C ALA A 69 -16.59 4.43 -0.07
N SER A 70 -16.74 4.21 1.24
CA SER A 70 -15.65 4.31 2.20
C SER A 70 -14.55 3.23 1.99
N MET A 71 -14.93 2.02 1.58
CA MET A 71 -13.98 0.95 1.24
C MET A 71 -13.23 1.21 -0.06
N GLY A 72 -13.93 1.72 -1.08
CA GLY A 72 -13.28 2.15 -2.32
C GLY A 72 -12.26 3.25 -2.06
N ILE A 73 -12.61 4.23 -1.23
CA ILE A 73 -11.71 5.31 -0.79
C ILE A 73 -10.50 4.75 -0.03
N LEU A 74 -10.72 3.86 0.93
CA LEU A 74 -9.65 3.26 1.72
C LEU A 74 -8.64 2.55 0.82
N LEU A 75 -9.12 1.73 -0.12
CA LEU A 75 -8.28 1.00 -1.05
C LEU A 75 -7.49 1.92 -1.99
N VAL A 76 -8.10 3.02 -2.42
CA VAL A 76 -7.41 4.07 -3.20
C VAL A 76 -6.30 4.71 -2.36
N VAL A 77 -6.59 5.13 -1.12
CA VAL A 77 -5.61 5.72 -0.20
C VAL A 77 -4.46 4.74 0.07
N VAL A 78 -4.76 3.46 0.31
CA VAL A 78 -3.76 2.42 0.50
C VAL A 78 -2.87 2.27 -0.73
N GLY A 79 -3.44 2.25 -1.92
CA GLY A 79 -2.65 2.24 -3.15
C GLY A 79 -1.86 3.52 -3.40
N PHE A 80 -2.30 4.68 -2.90
CA PHE A 80 -1.49 5.91 -2.91
C PHE A 80 -0.27 5.82 -1.99
N LEU A 81 -0.33 5.09 -0.87
CA LEU A 81 0.87 4.84 -0.04
C LEU A 81 1.90 3.99 -0.76
N ASN A 82 1.43 3.05 -1.59
CA ASN A 82 2.28 2.22 -2.42
C ASN A 82 3.07 3.04 -3.47
N LEU A 83 2.65 4.27 -3.79
CA LEU A 83 3.50 5.22 -4.52
C LEU A 83 4.74 5.64 -3.70
N GLY A 84 4.65 5.66 -2.37
CA GLY A 84 5.81 5.88 -1.50
C GLY A 84 6.93 4.85 -1.73
N LEU A 85 6.58 3.60 -2.06
CA LEU A 85 7.52 2.56 -2.52
C LEU A 85 8.17 2.93 -3.87
N CYS A 86 7.46 3.65 -4.73
CA CYS A 86 7.90 4.00 -6.08
C CYS A 86 8.80 5.25 -6.13
N VAL A 87 8.63 6.13 -5.14
CA VAL A 87 9.09 7.51 -5.19
C VAL A 87 10.35 7.73 -4.37
N ASN A 88 10.56 6.94 -3.32
CA ASN A 88 11.74 7.11 -2.51
C ASN A 88 12.83 6.13 -2.97
N TYR A 89 14.10 6.57 -2.88
CA TYR A 89 15.29 5.73 -2.89
C TYR A 89 15.99 5.45 -4.23
N GLU A 90 15.79 6.26 -5.28
CA GLU A 90 16.66 6.22 -6.46
C GLU A 90 17.96 7.04 -6.25
N LYS A 91 19.10 6.48 -6.67
CA LYS A 91 20.45 7.11 -6.69
C LYS A 91 20.45 8.56 -7.23
N LYS A 92 19.55 8.88 -8.17
CA LYS A 92 19.46 10.19 -8.84
C LYS A 92 18.68 11.26 -8.05
N MET A 93 17.96 10.89 -6.98
CA MET A 93 17.17 11.84 -6.19
C MET A 93 18.02 12.64 -5.18
N PRO A 94 17.52 13.77 -4.62
CA PRO A 94 18.26 14.61 -3.68
C PRO A 94 18.76 13.89 -2.40
N GLY A 95 18.13 12.77 -1.99
CA GLY A 95 18.64 11.86 -0.95
C GLY A 95 19.74 10.88 -1.41
N GLY A 96 20.05 10.89 -2.70
CA GLY A 96 20.96 10.01 -3.46
C GLY A 96 22.43 10.05 -3.06
N LYS A 97 22.88 11.06 -2.29
CA LYS A 97 24.28 11.16 -1.84
C LYS A 97 24.68 10.03 -0.88
N PHE A 98 23.75 9.52 -0.08
CA PHE A 98 24.00 8.39 0.82
C PHE A 98 24.07 7.04 0.06
N PHE A 99 23.33 6.90 -1.05
CA PHE A 99 23.28 5.70 -1.91
C PHE A 99 24.63 5.33 -2.54
N ARG A 100 25.48 6.33 -2.79
CA ARG A 100 26.83 6.13 -3.36
C ARG A 100 27.84 5.61 -2.34
N THR A 101 27.52 5.73 -1.04
CA THR A 101 28.46 5.49 0.07
C THR A 101 28.01 4.37 1.02
N VAL A 102 26.89 3.68 0.73
CA VAL A 102 26.36 2.60 1.57
C VAL A 102 27.35 1.44 1.67
N ILE A 103 27.72 1.09 2.91
CA ILE A 103 28.50 -0.10 3.24
C ILE A 103 27.80 -1.33 2.65
N GLY A 104 28.46 -2.01 1.71
CA GLY A 104 27.96 -3.23 1.04
C GLY A 104 27.31 -3.03 -0.34
N GLY A 105 27.18 -1.79 -0.82
CA GLY A 105 26.78 -1.49 -2.21
C GLY A 105 25.38 -1.98 -2.60
N PHE A 106 25.24 -2.51 -3.82
CA PHE A 106 23.95 -2.95 -4.37
C PHE A 106 23.28 -4.05 -3.51
N THR A 107 24.06 -4.89 -2.84
CA THR A 107 23.51 -5.95 -1.97
C THR A 107 22.73 -5.36 -0.80
N THR A 108 23.27 -4.32 -0.16
CA THR A 108 22.58 -3.62 0.94
C THR A 108 21.32 -2.92 0.41
N TYR A 109 21.37 -2.34 -0.80
CA TYR A 109 20.20 -1.74 -1.47
C TYR A 109 19.11 -2.78 -1.71
N LYS A 110 19.48 -3.92 -2.29
CA LYS A 110 18.58 -5.04 -2.49
C LYS A 110 17.89 -5.43 -1.18
N THR A 111 18.65 -5.61 -0.10
CA THR A 111 18.10 -5.97 1.22
C THR A 111 17.18 -4.88 1.78
N ALA A 112 17.54 -3.61 1.66
CA ALA A 112 16.68 -2.52 2.09
C ALA A 112 15.41 -2.41 1.25
N ARG A 113 15.46 -2.75 -0.06
CA ARG A 113 14.27 -2.78 -0.91
C ARG A 113 13.25 -3.81 -0.45
N TYR A 114 13.70 -5.02 -0.12
CA TYR A 114 12.82 -6.01 0.51
C TYR A 114 12.24 -5.48 1.83
N ALA A 115 13.00 -4.66 2.56
CA ALA A 115 12.52 -4.01 3.77
C ALA A 115 11.45 -2.96 3.53
N PHE A 116 11.56 -2.13 2.50
CA PHE A 116 10.48 -1.22 2.11
C PHE A 116 9.19 -1.97 1.73
N VAL A 117 9.30 -3.06 0.97
CA VAL A 117 8.15 -3.88 0.58
C VAL A 117 7.47 -4.48 1.81
N LEU A 118 8.25 -5.11 2.71
CA LEU A 118 7.69 -5.69 3.93
C LEU A 118 7.07 -4.63 4.85
N GLN A 119 7.74 -3.48 5.00
CA GLN A 119 7.23 -2.36 5.77
C GLN A 119 5.86 -1.93 5.27
N THR A 120 5.68 -1.89 3.95
CA THR A 120 4.41 -1.46 3.34
C THR A 120 3.32 -2.50 3.57
N ILE A 121 3.62 -3.78 3.38
CA ILE A 121 2.69 -4.88 3.71
C ILE A 121 2.28 -4.81 5.19
N ILE A 122 3.23 -4.59 6.10
CA ILE A 122 2.93 -4.47 7.53
C ILE A 122 2.07 -3.23 7.81
N ALA A 123 2.36 -2.10 7.18
CA ALA A 123 1.57 -0.88 7.34
C ALA A 123 0.13 -1.06 6.83
N GLU A 124 -0.07 -1.75 5.70
CA GLU A 124 -1.40 -2.14 5.22
C GLU A 124 -2.14 -2.99 6.24
N ILE A 125 -1.52 -4.06 6.75
CA ILE A 125 -2.13 -4.92 7.79
C ILE A 125 -2.60 -4.09 8.98
N PHE A 126 -1.76 -3.19 9.50
CA PHE A 126 -2.13 -2.35 10.64
C PHE A 126 -3.26 -1.36 10.31
N ALA A 127 -3.24 -0.74 9.13
CA ALA A 127 -4.29 0.18 8.71
C ALA A 127 -5.65 -0.54 8.60
N GLU A 128 -5.68 -1.70 7.95
CA GLU A 128 -6.89 -2.51 7.77
C GLU A 128 -7.42 -3.05 9.10
N LEU A 129 -6.54 -3.44 10.02
CA LEU A 129 -6.94 -3.84 11.38
C LEU A 129 -7.59 -2.69 12.15
N ILE A 130 -7.02 -1.49 12.10
CA ILE A 130 -7.58 -0.32 12.78
C ILE A 130 -8.96 0.02 12.20
N TRP A 131 -9.11 -0.01 10.87
CA TRP A 131 -10.40 0.22 10.24
C TRP A 131 -11.43 -0.85 10.57
N CYS A 132 -11.03 -2.13 10.59
CA CYS A 132 -11.88 -3.22 11.05
C CYS A 132 -12.38 -3.01 12.47
N LEU A 133 -11.53 -2.51 13.37
CA LEU A 133 -11.91 -2.22 14.75
C LEU A 133 -12.88 -1.02 14.82
N ILE A 134 -12.64 0.05 14.06
CA ILE A 134 -13.53 1.22 14.00
C ILE A 134 -14.91 0.82 13.50
N TYR A 135 -14.99 0.11 12.37
CA TYR A 135 -16.25 -0.34 11.77
C TYR A 135 -16.99 -1.33 12.65
N GLY A 136 -16.27 -2.27 13.27
CA GLY A 136 -16.85 -3.22 14.21
C GLY A 136 -17.36 -2.56 15.49
N TYR A 137 -16.65 -1.55 16.02
CA TYR A 137 -17.09 -0.81 17.20
C TYR A 137 -18.34 0.03 16.92
N LEU A 138 -18.40 0.67 15.75
CA LEU A 138 -19.52 1.51 15.34
C LEU A 138 -20.70 0.71 14.77
N ASN A 139 -20.60 -0.61 14.66
CA ASN A 139 -21.59 -1.49 14.03
C ASN A 139 -22.06 -1.00 12.65
N ILE A 140 -21.15 -0.41 11.86
CA ILE A 140 -21.46 0.11 10.52
C ILE A 140 -21.71 -1.05 9.53
N MET A 141 -21.15 -2.22 9.82
CA MET A 141 -21.21 -3.37 8.93
C MET A 141 -21.41 -4.68 9.69
N GLU A 142 -22.14 -5.61 9.07
CA GLU A 142 -22.49 -6.92 9.63
C GLU A 142 -21.26 -7.83 9.85
N ASP A 143 -20.30 -7.84 8.92
CA ASP A 143 -19.07 -8.66 9.05
C ASP A 143 -17.82 -7.90 8.58
N PRO A 144 -17.33 -6.92 9.37
CA PRO A 144 -16.19 -6.10 8.99
C PRO A 144 -14.94 -6.94 8.73
N LYS A 145 -14.75 -8.06 9.46
CA LYS A 145 -13.56 -8.89 9.36
C LYS A 145 -13.35 -9.46 7.97
N LYS A 146 -14.42 -10.02 7.36
CA LYS A 146 -14.34 -10.59 6.01
C LYS A 146 -14.03 -9.53 4.96
N VAL A 147 -14.52 -8.31 5.18
CA VAL A 147 -14.40 -7.23 4.22
C VAL A 147 -13.02 -6.61 4.23
N PHE A 148 -12.51 -6.27 5.41
CA PHE A 148 -11.15 -5.75 5.53
C PHE A 148 -10.11 -6.80 5.13
N LEU A 149 -10.41 -8.10 5.31
CA LEU A 149 -9.59 -9.15 4.72
C LEU A 149 -9.63 -9.12 3.19
N ALA A 150 -10.79 -8.97 2.56
CA ALA A 150 -10.87 -8.85 1.10
C ALA A 150 -10.13 -7.61 0.59
N VAL A 151 -10.37 -6.44 1.20
CA VAL A 151 -9.69 -5.17 0.85
C VAL A 151 -8.17 -5.32 0.95
N PHE A 152 -7.67 -5.90 2.04
CA PHE A 152 -6.25 -6.21 2.21
C PHE A 152 -5.69 -7.10 1.08
N LEU A 153 -6.42 -8.15 0.69
CA LEU A 153 -5.97 -9.03 -0.37
C LEU A 153 -5.86 -8.28 -1.70
N TYR A 154 -6.85 -7.45 -2.05
CA TYR A 154 -6.77 -6.63 -3.26
C TYR A 154 -5.67 -5.56 -3.19
N SER A 155 -5.39 -4.98 -2.01
CA SER A 155 -4.36 -3.94 -1.85
C SER A 155 -2.95 -4.48 -2.09
N LEU A 156 -2.69 -5.75 -1.77
CA LEU A 156 -1.39 -6.39 -2.01
C LEU A 156 -0.97 -6.38 -3.49
N PHE A 157 -1.92 -6.44 -4.41
CA PHE A 157 -1.62 -6.31 -5.84
C PHE A 157 -0.99 -4.95 -6.18
N ALA A 158 -1.42 -3.88 -5.49
CA ALA A 158 -0.86 -2.54 -5.66
C ALA A 158 0.59 -2.46 -5.18
N VAL A 159 0.98 -3.20 -4.13
CA VAL A 159 2.39 -3.37 -3.70
C VAL A 159 3.23 -3.98 -4.83
N GLY A 160 2.69 -5.00 -5.48
CA GLY A 160 3.34 -5.71 -6.58
C GLY A 160 3.54 -4.83 -7.82
N ILE A 161 2.49 -4.14 -8.27
CA ILE A 161 2.55 -3.20 -9.40
C ILE A 161 3.50 -2.02 -9.10
N SER A 162 3.47 -1.51 -7.88
CA SER A 162 4.39 -0.44 -7.46
C SER A 162 5.85 -0.87 -7.53
N SER A 163 6.12 -2.17 -7.40
CA SER A 163 7.46 -2.72 -7.60
C SER A 163 7.87 -2.74 -9.08
N PHE A 164 6.94 -3.00 -10.01
CA PHE A 164 7.17 -2.89 -11.46
C PHE A 164 7.40 -1.45 -11.92
N ALA A 165 6.73 -0.49 -11.28
CA ALA A 165 6.84 0.92 -11.61
C ALA A 165 8.28 1.48 -11.44
N MET A 166 9.16 0.77 -10.72
CA MET A 166 10.58 1.05 -10.68
C MET A 166 11.25 1.05 -12.07
N MET A 167 10.71 0.31 -13.04
CA MET A 167 11.23 0.27 -14.40
C MET A 167 11.00 1.59 -15.16
N ILE A 168 10.03 2.39 -14.73
CA ILE A 168 9.74 3.70 -15.31
C ILE A 168 10.73 4.72 -14.75
N GLU A 169 11.44 5.43 -15.64
CA GLU A 169 12.44 6.44 -15.23
C GLU A 169 11.81 7.77 -14.83
N ARG A 170 10.83 8.19 -15.62
CA ARG A 170 10.13 9.45 -15.45
C ARG A 170 9.16 9.38 -14.27
N MET A 171 9.42 10.18 -13.26
CA MET A 171 8.66 10.19 -12.01
C MET A 171 7.19 10.52 -12.22
N ASP A 172 6.90 11.52 -13.05
CA ASP A 172 5.55 11.93 -13.43
C ASP A 172 4.77 10.77 -14.07
N ILE A 173 5.37 10.06 -15.03
CA ILE A 173 4.74 8.90 -15.68
C ILE A 173 4.55 7.76 -14.67
N LYS A 174 5.53 7.53 -13.80
CA LYS A 174 5.45 6.51 -12.74
C LYS A 174 4.25 6.75 -11.83
N PHE A 175 4.05 8.00 -11.39
CA PHE A 175 2.90 8.39 -10.58
C PHE A 175 1.58 8.13 -11.30
N ILE A 176 1.46 8.54 -12.56
CA ILE A 176 0.23 8.36 -13.34
C ILE A 176 -0.11 6.87 -13.49
N VAL A 177 0.86 6.05 -13.90
CA VAL A 177 0.66 4.62 -14.15
C VAL A 177 0.23 3.89 -12.88
N VAL A 178 0.94 4.10 -11.77
CA VAL A 178 0.59 3.44 -10.51
C VAL A 178 -0.77 3.93 -10.00
N SER A 179 -1.05 5.23 -10.07
CA SER A 179 -2.35 5.78 -9.65
C SER A 179 -3.51 5.20 -10.47
N MET A 180 -3.36 5.09 -11.80
CA MET A 180 -4.37 4.49 -12.66
C MET A 180 -4.59 3.01 -12.37
N LEU A 181 -3.51 2.25 -12.18
CA LEU A 181 -3.61 0.83 -11.87
C LEU A 181 -4.24 0.60 -10.49
N THR A 182 -3.86 1.38 -9.49
CA THR A 182 -4.51 1.40 -8.16
C THR A 182 -6.00 1.69 -8.28
N MET A 183 -6.40 2.67 -9.09
CA MET A 183 -7.82 2.98 -9.30
C MET A 183 -8.57 1.80 -9.93
N VAL A 184 -7.99 1.12 -10.92
CA VAL A 184 -8.59 -0.07 -11.54
C VAL A 184 -8.78 -1.19 -10.52
N ILE A 185 -7.78 -1.45 -9.68
CA ILE A 185 -7.86 -2.46 -8.60
C ILE A 185 -8.97 -2.09 -7.62
N ALA A 186 -9.07 -0.81 -7.27
CA ALA A 186 -10.11 -0.32 -6.36
C ALA A 186 -11.51 -0.55 -6.92
N ILE A 187 -11.72 -0.28 -8.21
CA ILE A 187 -12.99 -0.54 -8.90
C ILE A 187 -13.31 -2.03 -8.92
N ILE A 188 -12.34 -2.89 -9.26
CA ILE A 188 -12.54 -4.35 -9.29
C ILE A 188 -12.90 -4.87 -7.90
N CYS A 189 -12.18 -4.42 -6.88
CA CYS A 189 -12.47 -4.79 -5.50
C CYS A 189 -13.87 -4.35 -5.10
N PHE A 190 -14.26 -3.09 -5.38
CA PHE A 190 -15.58 -2.57 -5.10
C PHE A 190 -16.68 -3.41 -5.74
N ILE A 191 -16.59 -3.68 -7.05
CA ILE A 191 -17.54 -4.52 -7.77
C ILE A 191 -17.63 -5.92 -7.15
N HIS A 192 -16.48 -6.54 -6.86
CA HIS A 192 -16.43 -7.89 -6.30
C HIS A 192 -17.04 -7.95 -4.90
N VAL A 193 -16.77 -6.93 -4.09
CA VAL A 193 -17.24 -6.80 -2.71
C VAL A 193 -18.77 -6.55 -2.68
N GLU A 194 -19.28 -5.71 -3.58
CA GLU A 194 -20.71 -5.43 -3.75
C GLU A 194 -21.48 -6.65 -4.27
N PHE A 195 -21.01 -7.29 -5.34
CA PHE A 195 -21.73 -8.41 -5.97
C PHE A 195 -21.71 -9.73 -5.18
N LEU A 196 -20.68 -9.97 -4.38
CA LEU A 196 -20.58 -11.20 -3.58
C LEU A 196 -21.06 -11.02 -2.14
N GLY A 197 -21.62 -9.86 -1.81
CA GLY A 197 -22.08 -9.55 -0.46
C GLY A 197 -20.98 -9.79 0.55
N PHE A 198 -19.78 -9.24 0.30
CA PHE A 198 -18.73 -9.14 1.32
C PHE A 198 -18.12 -10.48 1.78
N ARG A 199 -18.23 -11.54 0.97
CA ARG A 199 -17.69 -12.88 1.29
C ARG A 199 -16.28 -13.09 0.72
N VAL A 200 -15.38 -13.67 1.54
CA VAL A 200 -14.11 -14.22 1.06
C VAL A 200 -14.42 -15.40 0.15
N SER A 201 -14.28 -15.21 -1.16
CA SER A 201 -14.51 -16.25 -2.14
C SER A 201 -13.20 -16.96 -2.49
N PRO A 202 -13.24 -18.17 -3.09
CA PRO A 202 -12.04 -18.82 -3.61
C PRO A 202 -11.22 -17.95 -4.57
N LEU A 203 -11.86 -16.99 -5.24
CA LEU A 203 -11.20 -15.97 -6.06
C LEU A 203 -10.24 -15.12 -5.23
N CYS A 204 -10.58 -14.74 -3.99
CA CYS A 204 -9.69 -13.97 -3.11
C CYS A 204 -8.39 -14.72 -2.79
N ILE A 205 -8.46 -16.05 -2.65
CA ILE A 205 -7.26 -16.89 -2.45
C ILE A 205 -6.42 -16.96 -3.72
N ALA A 206 -7.07 -17.08 -4.89
CA ALA A 206 -6.36 -17.04 -6.17
C ALA A 206 -5.67 -15.69 -6.41
N PHE A 207 -6.33 -14.58 -6.07
CA PHE A 207 -5.76 -13.24 -6.08
C PHE A 207 -4.56 -13.14 -5.13
N PHE A 208 -4.69 -13.59 -3.88
CA PHE A 208 -3.56 -13.60 -2.93
C PHE A 208 -2.32 -14.32 -3.48
N LEU A 209 -2.49 -15.49 -4.08
CA LEU A 209 -1.38 -16.24 -4.69
C LEU A 209 -0.78 -15.49 -5.88
N LEU A 210 -1.61 -14.84 -6.69
CA LEU A 210 -1.17 -13.96 -7.77
C LEU A 210 -0.39 -12.76 -7.22
N ASP A 211 -0.86 -12.12 -6.14
CA ASP A 211 -0.23 -10.96 -5.52
C ASP A 211 1.17 -11.31 -5.03
N LEU A 212 1.32 -12.45 -4.33
CA LEU A 212 2.63 -12.93 -3.89
C LEU A 212 3.58 -13.13 -5.07
N ALA A 213 3.09 -13.70 -6.18
CA ALA A 213 3.87 -13.89 -7.40
C ALA A 213 4.27 -12.54 -8.03
N VAL A 214 3.34 -11.59 -8.10
CA VAL A 214 3.56 -10.25 -8.68
C VAL A 214 4.49 -9.41 -7.81
N ILE A 215 4.37 -9.46 -6.48
CA ILE A 215 5.29 -8.79 -5.54
C ILE A 215 6.70 -9.35 -5.70
N TYR A 216 6.85 -10.67 -5.76
CA TYR A 216 8.15 -11.32 -5.92
C TYR A 216 8.77 -11.00 -7.29
N ALA A 217 8.01 -11.20 -8.36
CA ALA A 217 8.46 -10.95 -9.73
C ALA A 217 8.77 -9.47 -9.95
N GLY A 218 7.88 -8.57 -9.54
CA GLY A 218 8.03 -7.12 -9.66
C GLY A 218 9.28 -6.62 -8.96
N ASN A 219 9.53 -7.05 -7.72
CA ASN A 219 10.77 -6.68 -7.01
C ASN A 219 12.02 -7.28 -7.67
N SER A 220 11.97 -8.55 -8.07
CA SER A 220 13.13 -9.22 -8.67
C SER A 220 13.52 -8.61 -10.01
N ILE A 221 12.53 -8.38 -10.89
CA ILE A 221 12.71 -7.77 -12.21
C ILE A 221 13.13 -6.30 -12.04
N GLY A 222 12.43 -5.54 -11.20
CA GLY A 222 12.75 -4.13 -10.92
C GLY A 222 14.17 -3.95 -10.40
N LEU A 223 14.62 -4.79 -9.46
CA LEU A 223 15.99 -4.77 -8.95
C LEU A 223 17.02 -5.13 -10.02
N SER A 224 16.73 -6.14 -10.85
CA SER A 224 17.62 -6.53 -11.96
C SER A 224 17.78 -5.38 -12.98
N PHE A 225 16.65 -4.78 -13.37
CA PHE A 225 16.63 -3.63 -14.27
C PHE A 225 17.41 -2.46 -13.68
N TYR A 226 17.17 -2.12 -12.41
CA TYR A 226 17.85 -1.04 -11.70
C TYR A 226 19.37 -1.27 -11.63
N ARG A 227 19.80 -2.51 -11.34
CA ARG A 227 21.23 -2.86 -11.31
C ARG A 227 21.88 -2.63 -12.67
N LYS A 228 21.21 -3.05 -13.75
CA LYS A 228 21.76 -3.02 -15.11
C LYS A 228 21.82 -1.62 -15.70
N HIS A 229 20.79 -0.79 -15.48
CA HIS A 229 20.62 0.48 -16.20
C HIS A 229 20.73 1.74 -15.33
N ARG A 230 20.80 1.61 -13.99
CA ARG A 230 20.79 2.79 -13.09
C ARG A 230 21.81 2.73 -11.96
N TRP A 231 22.35 1.56 -11.63
CA TRP A 231 23.33 1.40 -10.56
C TRP A 231 24.78 1.56 -11.05
N ASN A 232 25.08 0.98 -12.21
CA ASN A 232 26.43 0.90 -12.79
C ASN A 232 26.87 2.16 -13.55
N ASP A 233 25.94 3.10 -13.81
CA ASP A 233 26.22 4.46 -14.29
C ASP A 233 26.40 5.40 -13.09
#